data_AF-A0A8H4KVB6-F1
#
_entry.id   AF-A0A8H4KVB6-F1
#
_cell.length_a   1.000
_cell.length_b   1.000
_cell.length_c   1.000
_cell.angle_alpha   90.00
_cell.angle_beta   90.00
_cell.angle_gamma   90.00
#
_symmetry.space_group_name_H-M   'P 1'
#
loop_
_entity.id
_entity.type
_entity.pdbx_description
1 polymer ?
#
loop_
_entity_poly.entity_id
_entity_poly.type
_entity_poly.pdbx_seq_one_letter_code
_entity_poly.pdbx_strand_id
1 'polypeptide(L)'
;MTKLGFVLFAALAGSAIAAPSTPTTTQDEYDVHAYSKRATTCTFSGSSGATKAMASQAACATIILDSIAVPAGQTLDLSKLKDNTKVVFKGTTTWGFKAWKGPLMKISGNKITVEGSGAVLNAGGERWWDGKGGNGGGDKPKFFSAHKLTDSKINNLHVKNTPVQAVSVNGVNGLAINQFTLDNKDGDSKGGHNTDAFDIGSSTGVTITGAKVWNQDDCVAVNSGKNIIFQNGYCHGGHGLSIGSVGGRSDNIVDNVQFLNSEVTNSANGIRVKTMKNTTGKVNKVTYSNITLSKIKKYGILIEQNYDGGDLHGEPTSGLPITALTLKNIKGKNGVDAKGKNIAIVCGKTGCKNWTAWSNVQVTGGGKYGSCQNVPSIASC
;
A
#
# COMPACT_ATOMS: atom_id res chain seq x y z
N MET A 1 83.05 69.95 -36.56
CA MET A 1 82.14 70.32 -35.44
C MET A 1 80.74 69.86 -35.81
N THR A 2 80.39 68.64 -35.41
CA THR A 2 79.09 68.02 -35.67
C THR A 2 78.11 68.46 -34.60
N LYS A 3 77.02 69.14 -34.98
CA LYS A 3 75.81 69.22 -34.15
C LYS A 3 74.56 68.94 -35.00
N LEU A 4 73.90 67.87 -34.57
CA LEU A 4 72.61 67.33 -34.95
C LEU A 4 71.49 68.39 -34.92
N GLY A 5 70.66 68.41 -35.96
CA GLY A 5 69.32 69.00 -35.95
C GLY A 5 68.33 67.97 -36.48
N PHE A 6 67.50 67.45 -35.58
CA PHE A 6 66.44 66.47 -35.85
C PHE A 6 65.29 67.11 -36.64
N VAL A 7 64.84 66.45 -37.73
CA VAL A 7 63.60 66.78 -38.44
C VAL A 7 62.55 65.72 -38.11
N LEU A 8 61.41 66.17 -37.60
CA LEU A 8 60.28 65.38 -37.16
C LEU A 8 59.39 65.00 -38.37
N PHE A 9 59.24 63.71 -38.66
CA PHE A 9 58.27 63.19 -39.63
C PHE A 9 56.93 62.92 -38.91
N ALA A 10 55.87 63.61 -39.33
CA ALA A 10 54.50 63.33 -38.91
C ALA A 10 53.89 62.25 -39.84
N ALA A 11 53.61 61.07 -39.29
CA ALA A 11 52.88 60.00 -39.96
C ALA A 11 51.38 60.12 -39.65
N LEU A 12 50.55 60.23 -40.69
CA LEU A 12 49.08 60.15 -40.58
C LEU A 12 48.67 58.69 -40.29
N ALA A 13 48.08 58.46 -39.11
CA ALA A 13 47.42 57.20 -38.76
C ALA A 13 45.98 57.22 -39.31
N GLY A 14 45.69 56.36 -40.28
CA GLY A 14 44.33 56.06 -40.71
C GLY A 14 43.68 55.06 -39.75
N SER A 15 42.67 55.51 -39.01
CA SER A 15 41.86 54.65 -38.14
C SER A 15 40.86 53.84 -38.97
N ALA A 16 41.14 52.55 -39.17
CA ALA A 16 40.15 51.61 -39.68
C ALA A 16 39.17 51.23 -38.56
N ILE A 17 37.90 51.62 -38.71
CA ILE A 17 36.81 51.22 -37.82
C ILE A 17 36.43 49.77 -38.18
N ALA A 18 36.87 48.81 -37.37
CA ALA A 18 36.40 47.43 -37.46
C ALA A 18 34.95 47.35 -36.94
N ALA A 19 34.05 46.84 -37.77
CA ALA A 19 32.68 46.54 -37.36
C ALA A 19 32.68 45.41 -36.30
N PRO A 20 31.86 45.49 -35.24
CA PRO A 20 31.75 44.41 -34.27
C PRO A 20 31.16 43.17 -34.94
N SER A 21 31.85 42.03 -34.80
CA SER A 21 31.35 40.73 -35.21
C SER A 21 30.08 40.40 -34.42
N THR A 22 29.04 39.98 -35.15
CA THR A 22 27.81 39.45 -34.56
C THR A 22 28.15 38.30 -33.61
N PRO A 23 27.62 38.27 -32.37
CA PRO A 23 27.85 37.16 -31.47
C PRO A 23 27.23 35.91 -32.10
N THR A 24 28.07 34.92 -32.40
CA THR A 24 27.63 33.59 -32.77
C THR A 24 26.89 33.02 -31.57
N THR A 25 25.56 33.10 -31.62
CA THR A 25 24.71 32.41 -30.66
C THR A 25 24.86 30.93 -31.00
N THR A 26 25.73 30.22 -30.29
CA THR A 26 25.64 28.77 -30.22
C THR A 26 24.32 28.49 -29.54
N GLN A 27 23.27 28.21 -30.32
CA GLN A 27 22.14 27.48 -29.77
C GLN A 27 22.72 26.16 -29.27
N ASP A 28 22.90 26.07 -27.96
CA ASP A 28 22.85 24.78 -27.30
C ASP A 28 21.48 24.20 -27.67
N GLU A 29 21.50 23.30 -28.63
CA GLU A 29 20.37 22.47 -28.98
C GLU A 29 20.06 21.68 -27.71
N TYR A 30 19.10 22.17 -26.93
CA TYR A 30 18.50 21.40 -25.86
C TYR A 30 17.95 20.13 -26.50
N ASP A 31 18.71 19.04 -26.43
CA ASP A 31 18.27 17.71 -26.83
C ASP A 31 17.13 17.28 -25.89
N VAL A 32 15.92 17.69 -26.26
CA VAL A 32 14.64 17.30 -25.64
C VAL A 32 14.30 15.83 -25.90
N HIS A 33 15.21 15.04 -26.47
CA HIS A 33 15.02 13.63 -26.84
C HIS A 33 16.13 12.69 -26.34
N ALA A 34 17.00 13.11 -25.41
CA ALA A 34 17.88 12.21 -24.69
C ALA A 34 17.13 11.31 -23.67
N TYR A 35 16.00 10.70 -24.07
CA TYR A 35 15.62 9.42 -23.52
C TYR A 35 16.73 8.44 -23.91
N SER A 36 17.68 8.20 -23.00
CA SER A 36 18.70 7.18 -23.18
C SER A 36 18.06 5.94 -23.81
N LYS A 37 18.51 5.51 -24.98
CA LYS A 37 17.90 4.41 -25.73
C LYS A 37 17.86 3.16 -24.84
N ARG A 38 16.68 2.85 -24.29
CA ARG A 38 16.46 1.67 -23.43
C ARG A 38 16.29 0.44 -24.31
N ALA A 39 16.79 -0.70 -23.85
CA ALA A 39 16.38 -1.98 -24.42
C ALA A 39 14.85 -2.10 -24.31
N THR A 40 14.20 -2.47 -25.40
CA THR A 40 12.73 -2.59 -25.46
C THR A 40 12.22 -3.65 -24.49
N THR A 41 12.94 -4.76 -24.33
CA THR A 41 12.63 -5.84 -23.38
C THR A 41 13.90 -6.52 -22.91
N CYS A 42 13.99 -6.76 -21.61
CA CYS A 42 15.03 -7.56 -20.96
C CYS A 42 14.37 -8.72 -20.22
N THR A 43 14.86 -9.95 -20.42
CA THR A 43 14.36 -11.14 -19.71
C THR A 43 15.44 -11.65 -18.77
N PHE A 44 15.07 -11.89 -17.52
CA PHE A 44 15.95 -12.42 -16.49
C PHE A 44 15.32 -13.66 -15.86
N SER A 45 16.10 -14.72 -15.69
CA SER A 45 15.62 -16.00 -15.18
C SER A 45 16.64 -16.71 -14.28
N GLY A 46 16.16 -17.72 -13.57
CA GLY A 46 16.98 -18.59 -12.72
C GLY A 46 17.61 -17.90 -11.51
N SER A 47 18.66 -18.52 -10.97
CA SER A 47 19.29 -18.11 -9.70
C SER A 47 20.02 -16.76 -9.75
N SER A 48 20.48 -16.33 -10.93
CA SER A 48 21.12 -15.02 -11.12
C SER A 48 20.17 -13.95 -11.67
N GLY A 49 18.93 -14.33 -12.00
CA GLY A 49 17.97 -13.44 -12.67
C GLY A 49 17.64 -12.21 -11.85
N ALA A 50 17.38 -12.37 -10.55
CA ALA A 50 17.11 -11.25 -9.65
C ALA A 50 18.26 -10.24 -9.63
N THR A 51 19.50 -10.70 -9.43
CA THR A 51 20.70 -9.84 -9.37
C THR A 51 20.91 -9.08 -10.68
N LYS A 52 20.77 -9.76 -11.83
CA LYS A 52 20.91 -9.13 -13.15
C LYS A 52 19.80 -8.10 -13.39
N ALA A 53 18.55 -8.42 -13.05
CA ALA A 53 17.44 -7.49 -13.19
C ALA A 53 17.66 -6.21 -12.38
N MET A 54 18.09 -6.33 -11.12
CA MET A 54 18.37 -5.18 -10.26
C MET A 54 19.50 -4.29 -10.80
N ALA A 55 20.54 -4.89 -11.38
CA ALA A 55 21.65 -4.16 -11.99
C ALA A 55 21.25 -3.44 -13.30
N SER A 56 20.32 -4.02 -14.07
CA SER A 56 19.93 -3.52 -15.39
C SER A 56 18.62 -2.74 -15.43
N GLN A 57 17.93 -2.55 -14.30
CA GLN A 57 16.56 -2.02 -14.26
C GLN A 57 16.36 -0.66 -14.95
N ALA A 58 17.37 0.21 -14.94
CA ALA A 58 17.30 1.52 -15.60
C ALA A 58 17.42 1.44 -17.13
N ALA A 59 18.02 0.36 -17.66
CA ALA A 59 18.30 0.18 -19.08
C ALA A 59 17.14 -0.49 -19.85
N CYS A 60 16.12 -1.01 -19.16
CA CYS A 60 15.09 -1.88 -19.74
C CYS A 60 13.71 -1.22 -19.69
N ALA A 61 13.05 -1.03 -20.84
CA ALA A 61 11.67 -0.51 -20.93
C ALA A 61 10.64 -1.53 -20.40
N THR A 62 10.83 -2.80 -20.76
CA THR A 62 10.11 -3.94 -20.18
C THR A 62 11.09 -4.88 -19.51
N ILE A 63 10.80 -5.31 -18.29
CA ILE A 63 11.56 -6.29 -17.53
C ILE A 63 10.68 -7.52 -17.36
N ILE A 64 11.11 -8.66 -17.89
CA ILE A 64 10.47 -9.97 -17.68
C ILE A 64 11.30 -10.72 -16.63
N LEU A 65 10.65 -11.10 -15.53
CA LEU A 65 11.21 -11.90 -14.46
C LEU A 65 10.61 -13.29 -14.55
N ASP A 66 11.33 -14.21 -15.17
CA ASP A 66 10.86 -15.58 -15.43
C ASP A 66 11.50 -16.56 -14.46
N SER A 67 10.72 -17.06 -13.51
CA SER A 67 11.16 -18.12 -12.61
C SER A 67 12.47 -17.80 -11.87
N ILE A 68 12.60 -16.55 -11.40
CA ILE A 68 13.79 -16.11 -10.67
C ILE A 68 13.78 -16.65 -9.23
N ALA A 69 14.98 -16.90 -8.71
CA ALA A 69 15.19 -17.17 -7.28
C ALA A 69 15.95 -15.99 -6.67
N VAL A 70 15.31 -15.27 -5.76
CA VAL A 70 15.93 -14.16 -5.03
C VAL A 70 16.77 -14.75 -3.89
N PRO A 71 18.06 -14.40 -3.78
CA PRO A 71 18.93 -14.96 -2.74
C PRO A 71 18.43 -14.67 -1.32
N ALA A 72 18.81 -15.54 -0.38
CA ALA A 72 18.45 -15.40 1.03
C ALA A 72 18.91 -14.05 1.60
N GLY A 73 17.99 -13.35 2.27
CA GLY A 73 18.30 -12.08 2.91
C GLY A 73 18.50 -10.89 1.96
N GLN A 74 18.10 -11.02 0.69
CA GLN A 74 18.15 -9.94 -0.29
C GLN A 74 16.74 -9.50 -0.70
N THR A 75 16.61 -8.20 -0.96
CA THR A 75 15.41 -7.62 -1.58
C THR A 75 15.52 -7.77 -3.09
N LEU A 76 14.46 -8.19 -3.77
CA LEU A 76 14.27 -7.89 -5.19
C LEU A 76 13.96 -6.39 -5.32
N ASP A 77 15.01 -5.59 -5.49
CA ASP A 77 14.92 -4.12 -5.48
C ASP A 77 14.79 -3.54 -6.89
N LEU A 78 13.57 -3.18 -7.25
CA LEU A 78 13.21 -2.47 -8.47
C LEU A 78 12.77 -1.02 -8.16
N SER A 79 13.48 -0.34 -7.25
CA SER A 79 13.15 1.04 -6.87
C SER A 79 13.82 2.12 -7.73
N LYS A 80 14.66 1.74 -8.70
CA LYS A 80 15.34 2.63 -9.66
C LYS A 80 14.81 2.47 -11.09
N LEU A 81 13.59 1.97 -11.24
CA LEU A 81 12.91 1.89 -12.53
C LEU A 81 12.77 3.30 -13.11
N LYS A 82 12.97 3.42 -14.43
CA LYS A 82 12.66 4.65 -15.14
C LYS A 82 11.15 4.78 -15.33
N ASP A 83 10.68 5.97 -15.64
CA ASP A 83 9.26 6.20 -15.92
C ASP A 83 8.74 5.27 -17.01
N ASN A 84 7.46 4.89 -16.89
CA ASN A 84 6.75 4.03 -17.84
C ASN A 84 7.34 2.61 -17.96
N THR A 85 8.15 2.16 -17.00
CA THR A 85 8.66 0.77 -17.03
C THR A 85 7.55 -0.23 -16.81
N LYS A 86 7.56 -1.31 -17.61
CA LYS A 86 6.71 -2.48 -17.40
C LYS A 86 7.51 -3.61 -16.76
N VAL A 87 7.03 -4.18 -15.66
CA VAL A 87 7.59 -5.38 -15.01
C VAL A 87 6.60 -6.52 -15.19
N VAL A 88 7.06 -7.65 -15.70
CA VAL A 88 6.22 -8.82 -15.96
C VAL A 88 6.81 -10.02 -15.24
N PHE A 89 6.06 -10.60 -14.31
CA PHE A 89 6.42 -11.87 -13.69
C PHE A 89 5.92 -13.03 -14.55
N LYS A 90 6.75 -14.08 -14.67
CA LYS A 90 6.43 -15.36 -15.31
C LYS A 90 6.91 -16.52 -14.43
N GLY A 91 6.27 -17.67 -14.58
CA GLY A 91 6.61 -18.87 -13.83
C GLY A 91 6.50 -18.66 -12.33
N THR A 92 7.41 -19.24 -11.55
CA THR A 92 7.40 -19.13 -10.09
C THR A 92 8.59 -18.34 -9.58
N THR A 93 8.35 -17.19 -8.97
CA THR A 93 9.37 -16.43 -8.23
C THR A 93 9.48 -16.96 -6.81
N THR A 94 10.71 -17.13 -6.31
CA THR A 94 10.99 -17.63 -4.96
C THR A 94 12.01 -16.78 -4.22
N TRP A 95 12.06 -16.90 -2.89
CA TRP A 95 13.03 -16.24 -2.03
C TRP A 95 13.75 -17.24 -1.12
N GLY A 96 15.07 -17.07 -0.97
CA GLY A 96 15.86 -17.83 -0.01
C GLY A 96 15.50 -17.49 1.44
N PHE A 97 15.69 -18.46 2.34
CA PHE A 97 15.37 -18.30 3.75
C PHE A 97 16.45 -17.53 4.51
N LYS A 98 16.05 -16.52 5.28
CA LYS A 98 16.85 -15.83 6.29
C LYS A 98 15.89 -15.23 7.32
N ALA A 99 16.25 -15.21 8.60
CA ALA A 99 15.57 -14.38 9.60
C ALA A 99 16.06 -12.94 9.46
N TRP A 100 15.18 -12.04 8.99
CA TRP A 100 15.44 -10.61 8.79
C TRP A 100 14.12 -9.88 8.54
N LYS A 101 14.12 -8.55 8.59
CA LYS A 101 12.90 -7.72 8.52
C LYS A 101 12.38 -7.44 7.10
N GLY A 102 13.14 -7.80 6.07
CA GLY A 102 12.78 -7.55 4.68
C GLY A 102 12.91 -6.07 4.27
N PRO A 103 12.23 -5.64 3.19
CA PRO A 103 11.23 -6.39 2.43
C PRO A 103 11.83 -7.43 1.46
N LEU A 104 11.05 -8.44 1.08
CA LEU A 104 11.40 -9.41 0.05
C LEU A 104 11.40 -8.79 -1.36
N MET A 105 10.47 -7.87 -1.63
CA MET A 105 10.32 -7.18 -2.92
C MET A 105 10.06 -5.69 -2.68
N LYS A 106 10.65 -4.84 -3.52
CA LYS A 106 10.45 -3.40 -3.50
C LYS A 106 10.30 -2.87 -4.92
N ILE A 107 9.24 -2.12 -5.18
CA ILE A 107 8.99 -1.47 -6.47
C ILE A 107 8.58 -0.02 -6.19
N SER A 108 9.23 0.92 -6.87
CA SER A 108 8.96 2.36 -6.81
C SER A 108 9.10 2.98 -8.19
N GLY A 109 8.50 4.14 -8.40
CA GLY A 109 8.64 4.89 -9.66
C GLY A 109 7.34 5.53 -10.14
N ASN A 110 7.41 6.14 -11.31
CA ASN A 110 6.31 6.84 -11.94
C ASN A 110 5.80 6.09 -13.17
N LYS A 111 4.47 5.96 -13.30
CA LYS A 111 3.79 5.25 -14.39
C LYS A 111 4.28 3.81 -14.57
N ILE A 112 4.61 3.14 -13.46
CA ILE A 112 5.08 1.76 -13.48
C ILE A 112 3.89 0.83 -13.67
N THR A 113 4.03 -0.16 -14.56
CA THR A 113 3.03 -1.22 -14.74
C THR A 113 3.63 -2.57 -14.34
N VAL A 114 3.03 -3.24 -13.35
CA VAL A 114 3.40 -4.59 -12.93
C VAL A 114 2.33 -5.58 -13.38
N GLU A 115 2.74 -6.66 -14.04
CA GLU A 115 1.87 -7.74 -14.52
C GLU A 115 2.33 -9.08 -13.96
N GLY A 116 1.40 -9.93 -13.50
CA GLY A 116 1.71 -11.29 -13.04
C GLY A 116 0.75 -12.37 -13.50
N SER A 117 -0.02 -12.13 -14.56
CA SER A 117 -0.98 -13.11 -15.06
C SER A 117 -0.30 -14.45 -15.36
N GLY A 118 -0.76 -15.52 -14.69
CA GLY A 118 -0.20 -16.87 -14.79
C GLY A 118 1.09 -17.13 -14.00
N ALA A 119 1.66 -16.12 -13.34
CA ALA A 119 2.83 -16.28 -12.47
C ALA A 119 2.43 -16.52 -11.02
N VAL A 120 3.32 -17.13 -10.23
CA VAL A 120 3.17 -17.27 -8.78
C VAL A 120 4.40 -16.68 -8.10
N LEU A 121 4.19 -15.75 -7.16
CA LEU A 121 5.23 -15.25 -6.28
C LEU A 121 5.12 -16.02 -4.96
N ASN A 122 5.84 -17.14 -4.86
CA ASN A 122 5.83 -17.99 -3.67
C ASN A 122 6.93 -17.57 -2.69
N ALA A 123 6.55 -16.91 -1.61
CA ALA A 123 7.47 -16.43 -0.59
C ALA A 123 7.92 -17.51 0.40
N GLY A 124 7.28 -18.69 0.41
CA GLY A 124 7.64 -19.82 1.28
C GLY A 124 7.56 -19.49 2.77
N GLY A 125 6.51 -18.77 3.17
CA GLY A 125 6.29 -18.22 4.51
C GLY A 125 6.24 -19.26 5.61
N GLU A 126 5.90 -20.52 5.30
CA GLU A 126 5.90 -21.63 6.25
C GLU A 126 7.25 -21.87 6.94
N ARG A 127 8.34 -21.37 6.37
CA ARG A 127 9.68 -21.44 6.98
C ARG A 127 9.85 -20.46 8.16
N TRP A 128 9.00 -19.44 8.26
CA TRP A 128 9.01 -18.43 9.32
C TRP A 128 7.82 -18.53 10.29
N TRP A 129 6.73 -19.20 9.89
CA TRP A 129 5.52 -19.24 10.69
C TRP A 129 5.70 -20.01 11.99
N ASP A 130 5.37 -19.34 13.09
CA ASP A 130 5.59 -19.79 14.48
C ASP A 130 4.38 -19.45 15.38
N GLY A 131 3.26 -19.02 14.78
CA GLY A 131 2.06 -18.54 15.46
C GLY A 131 2.18 -17.15 16.08
N LYS A 132 3.35 -16.49 16.01
CA LYS A 132 3.61 -15.19 16.66
C LYS A 132 3.73 -14.04 15.68
N GLY A 133 3.95 -14.31 14.39
CA GLY A 133 3.93 -13.29 13.34
C GLY A 133 4.93 -12.16 13.63
N GLY A 134 4.49 -10.92 13.50
CA GLY A 134 5.29 -9.73 13.82
C GLY A 134 5.40 -9.41 15.31
N ASN A 135 4.68 -10.12 16.18
CA ASN A 135 4.61 -9.84 17.62
C ASN A 135 5.73 -10.54 18.42
N GLY A 136 6.50 -11.44 17.80
CA GLY A 136 7.61 -12.13 18.47
C GLY A 136 8.11 -13.34 17.68
N GLY A 137 8.94 -14.17 18.33
CA GLY A 137 9.44 -15.43 17.74
C GLY A 137 10.51 -15.28 16.65
N GLY A 138 11.13 -14.09 16.55
CA GLY A 138 12.22 -13.80 15.61
C GLY A 138 11.77 -12.98 14.41
N ASP A 139 12.76 -12.46 13.68
CA ASP A 139 12.54 -11.58 12.53
C ASP A 139 11.94 -12.34 11.33
N LYS A 140 10.87 -11.79 10.78
CA LYS A 140 10.16 -12.29 9.60
C LYS A 140 10.08 -11.17 8.56
N PRO A 141 10.44 -11.41 7.29
CA PRO A 141 10.52 -10.33 6.33
C PRO A 141 9.13 -9.95 5.82
N LYS A 142 8.85 -8.64 5.78
CA LYS A 142 7.71 -8.12 5.02
C LYS A 142 7.84 -8.52 3.56
N PHE A 143 6.73 -8.75 2.86
CA PHE A 143 6.80 -9.21 1.48
C PHE A 143 7.07 -8.08 0.49
N PHE A 144 6.08 -7.23 0.20
CA PHE A 144 6.15 -6.25 -0.89
C PHE A 144 6.03 -4.81 -0.39
N SER A 145 7.08 -4.03 -0.58
CA SER A 145 7.09 -2.58 -0.46
C SER A 145 6.67 -1.94 -1.80
N ALA A 146 5.39 -1.57 -1.90
CA ALA A 146 4.82 -0.77 -2.99
C ALA A 146 4.85 0.71 -2.59
N HIS A 147 6.06 1.24 -2.38
CA HIS A 147 6.27 2.59 -1.85
C HIS A 147 6.63 3.56 -2.95
N LYS A 148 6.21 4.83 -2.82
CA LYS A 148 6.56 5.92 -3.75
C LYS A 148 6.24 5.57 -5.21
N LEU A 149 5.07 5.00 -5.41
CA LEU A 149 4.49 4.78 -6.74
C LEU A 149 3.58 5.96 -7.08
N THR A 150 3.76 6.49 -8.28
CA THR A 150 2.92 7.56 -8.83
C THR A 150 2.29 7.09 -10.13
N ASP A 151 0.99 7.32 -10.31
CA ASP A 151 0.21 6.94 -11.49
C ASP A 151 0.47 5.51 -12.01
N SER A 152 0.63 4.57 -11.08
CA SER A 152 1.12 3.22 -11.36
C SER A 152 0.03 2.16 -11.26
N LYS A 153 0.32 0.97 -11.79
CA LYS A 153 -0.62 -0.16 -11.84
C LYS A 153 0.05 -1.46 -11.44
N ILE A 154 -0.66 -2.29 -10.68
CA ILE A 154 -0.30 -3.67 -10.34
C ILE A 154 -1.48 -4.55 -10.73
N ASN A 155 -1.27 -5.48 -11.67
CA ASN A 155 -2.33 -6.26 -12.27
C ASN A 155 -2.03 -7.75 -12.13
N ASN A 156 -3.05 -8.51 -11.72
CA ASN A 156 -3.06 -9.97 -11.74
C ASN A 156 -1.88 -10.63 -11.00
N LEU A 157 -1.36 -10.00 -9.94
CA LEU A 157 -0.33 -10.65 -9.12
C LEU A 157 -0.97 -11.74 -8.26
N HIS A 158 -0.39 -12.93 -8.30
CA HIS A 158 -0.70 -14.02 -7.38
C HIS A 158 0.48 -14.25 -6.44
N VAL A 159 0.26 -13.94 -5.17
CA VAL A 159 1.24 -14.06 -4.08
C VAL A 159 0.82 -15.22 -3.19
N LYS A 160 1.78 -16.08 -2.85
CA LYS A 160 1.54 -17.27 -2.01
C LYS A 160 2.47 -17.29 -0.80
N ASN A 161 1.91 -17.66 0.35
CA ASN A 161 2.59 -17.90 1.62
C ASN A 161 3.56 -16.78 2.01
N THR A 162 3.07 -15.57 2.29
CA THR A 162 3.92 -14.50 2.82
C THR A 162 4.36 -14.78 4.26
N PRO A 163 5.60 -14.46 4.66
CA PRO A 163 6.07 -14.71 6.03
C PRO A 163 5.27 -13.95 7.10
N VAL A 164 4.91 -12.70 6.77
CA VAL A 164 4.04 -11.79 7.55
C VAL A 164 3.22 -10.95 6.55
N GLN A 165 3.15 -9.63 6.69
CA GLN A 165 2.33 -8.75 5.84
C GLN A 165 2.76 -8.81 4.37
N ALA A 166 1.75 -8.82 3.49
CA ALA A 166 1.90 -8.96 2.05
C ALA A 166 2.28 -7.63 1.38
N VAL A 167 1.35 -6.67 1.26
CA VAL A 167 1.59 -5.43 0.51
C VAL A 167 1.56 -4.22 1.45
N SER A 168 2.71 -3.58 1.59
CA SER A 168 2.82 -2.27 2.24
C SER A 168 2.74 -1.17 1.18
N VAL A 169 1.69 -0.37 1.22
CA VAL A 169 1.44 0.79 0.34
C VAL A 169 1.74 2.06 1.14
N ASN A 170 2.78 2.80 0.73
CA ASN A 170 3.20 4.00 1.47
C ASN A 170 3.79 5.09 0.58
N GLY A 171 3.43 6.35 0.84
CA GLY A 171 3.92 7.49 0.06
C GLY A 171 3.47 7.44 -1.40
N VAL A 172 2.31 6.84 -1.67
CA VAL A 172 1.78 6.63 -3.01
C VAL A 172 0.87 7.77 -3.44
N ASN A 173 0.90 8.12 -4.73
CA ASN A 173 0.00 9.09 -5.35
C ASN A 173 -0.56 8.52 -6.67
N GLY A 174 -1.72 7.87 -6.62
CA GLY A 174 -2.28 7.19 -7.78
C GLY A 174 -1.70 5.79 -7.96
N LEU A 175 -2.38 4.79 -7.40
CA LEU A 175 -2.04 3.38 -7.60
C LEU A 175 -3.30 2.55 -7.80
N ALA A 176 -3.39 1.86 -8.93
CA ALA A 176 -4.40 0.85 -9.17
C ALA A 176 -3.83 -0.55 -8.91
N ILE A 177 -4.49 -1.34 -8.06
CA ILE A 177 -4.19 -2.76 -7.83
C ILE A 177 -5.40 -3.57 -8.30
N ASN A 178 -5.26 -4.34 -9.36
CA ASN A 178 -6.36 -5.04 -10.00
C ASN A 178 -6.15 -6.56 -9.96
N GLN A 179 -7.21 -7.29 -9.57
CA GLN A 179 -7.24 -8.77 -9.59
C GLN A 179 -6.08 -9.42 -8.82
N PHE A 180 -5.67 -8.81 -7.71
CA PHE A 180 -4.61 -9.34 -6.85
C PHE A 180 -5.11 -10.56 -6.08
N THR A 181 -4.30 -11.62 -6.01
CA THR A 181 -4.58 -12.81 -5.21
C THR A 181 -3.53 -12.98 -4.13
N LEU A 182 -3.94 -12.99 -2.86
CA LEU A 182 -3.12 -13.45 -1.74
C LEU A 182 -3.62 -14.81 -1.28
N ASP A 183 -2.79 -15.83 -1.42
CA ASP A 183 -3.06 -17.18 -0.93
C ASP A 183 -2.11 -17.54 0.22
N ASN A 184 -2.53 -17.27 1.44
CA ASN A 184 -1.86 -17.71 2.67
C ASN A 184 -2.67 -18.78 3.41
N LYS A 185 -3.53 -19.56 2.73
CA LYS A 185 -4.39 -20.57 3.39
C LYS A 185 -3.61 -21.55 4.26
N ASP A 186 -2.42 -21.95 3.82
CA ASP A 186 -1.53 -22.84 4.57
C ASP A 186 -1.25 -22.31 5.99
N GLY A 187 -1.22 -20.98 6.15
CA GLY A 187 -0.98 -20.30 7.42
C GLY A 187 -2.01 -20.65 8.50
N ASP A 188 -3.25 -20.99 8.14
CA ASP A 188 -4.30 -21.38 9.11
C ASP A 188 -3.89 -22.62 9.91
N SER A 189 -3.18 -23.57 9.26
CA SER A 189 -2.74 -24.83 9.87
C SER A 189 -1.27 -24.84 10.28
N LYS A 190 -0.46 -23.92 9.74
CA LYS A 190 1.00 -23.88 9.93
C LYS A 190 1.47 -22.69 10.77
N GLY A 191 0.56 -21.94 11.40
CA GLY A 191 0.91 -20.86 12.33
C GLY A 191 1.21 -19.51 11.67
N GLY A 192 0.59 -19.23 10.51
CA GLY A 192 0.61 -17.91 9.91
C GLY A 192 -0.05 -16.88 10.82
N HIS A 193 0.57 -15.72 11.01
CA HIS A 193 0.07 -14.65 11.87
C HIS A 193 0.60 -13.30 11.39
N ASN A 194 -0.21 -12.23 11.52
CA ASN A 194 0.06 -10.91 10.94
C ASN A 194 0.38 -10.96 9.44
N THR A 195 -0.44 -11.72 8.71
CA THR A 195 -0.36 -11.92 7.26
C THR A 195 -1.29 -10.96 6.51
N ASP A 196 -1.35 -9.70 6.95
CA ASP A 196 -2.16 -8.62 6.39
C ASP A 196 -1.99 -8.52 4.87
N ALA A 197 -3.09 -8.34 4.12
CA ALA A 197 -2.97 -8.30 2.66
C ALA A 197 -2.55 -6.92 2.14
N PHE A 198 -3.22 -5.86 2.58
CA PHE A 198 -2.93 -4.48 2.17
C PHE A 198 -2.85 -3.55 3.38
N ASP A 199 -1.62 -3.17 3.74
CA ASP A 199 -1.34 -2.13 4.73
C ASP A 199 -1.14 -0.78 4.03
N ILE A 200 -2.05 0.16 4.24
CA ILE A 200 -2.02 1.47 3.58
C ILE A 200 -1.70 2.55 4.62
N GLY A 201 -0.71 3.38 4.30
CA GLY A 201 -0.33 4.55 5.09
C GLY A 201 0.13 5.70 4.19
N SER A 202 -0.07 6.94 4.60
CA SER A 202 0.45 8.16 3.96
C SER A 202 0.38 8.13 2.43
N SER A 203 -0.79 7.77 1.90
CA SER A 203 -1.01 7.57 0.48
C SER A 203 -2.29 8.26 0.02
N THR A 204 -2.35 8.63 -1.27
CA THR A 204 -3.54 9.19 -1.90
C THR A 204 -3.86 8.52 -3.22
N GLY A 205 -5.14 8.36 -3.54
CA GLY A 205 -5.58 7.84 -4.84
C GLY A 205 -5.24 6.36 -5.04
N VAL A 206 -5.44 5.54 -4.01
CA VAL A 206 -5.23 4.09 -4.09
C VAL A 206 -6.56 3.42 -4.43
N THR A 207 -6.62 2.66 -5.51
CA THR A 207 -7.80 1.87 -5.89
C THR A 207 -7.43 0.40 -5.99
N ILE A 208 -8.06 -0.44 -5.18
CA ILE A 208 -7.89 -1.89 -5.18
C ILE A 208 -9.20 -2.51 -5.65
N THR A 209 -9.16 -3.23 -6.77
CA THR A 209 -10.35 -3.83 -7.38
C THR A 209 -10.18 -5.34 -7.56
N GLY A 210 -11.17 -6.11 -7.13
CA GLY A 210 -11.23 -7.54 -7.43
C GLY A 210 -10.21 -8.40 -6.69
N ALA A 211 -9.70 -7.92 -5.56
CA ALA A 211 -8.74 -8.68 -4.76
C ALA A 211 -9.38 -9.93 -4.14
N LYS A 212 -8.64 -11.04 -4.15
CA LYS A 212 -9.01 -12.29 -3.46
C LYS A 212 -7.96 -12.59 -2.41
N VAL A 213 -8.38 -12.66 -1.16
CA VAL A 213 -7.48 -12.75 0.00
C VAL A 213 -7.88 -13.93 0.86
N TRP A 214 -6.92 -14.81 1.11
CA TRP A 214 -6.94 -15.81 2.17
C TRP A 214 -5.75 -15.56 3.09
N ASN A 215 -6.01 -15.19 4.34
CA ASN A 215 -4.97 -14.84 5.30
C ASN A 215 -5.43 -14.97 6.75
N GLN A 216 -4.59 -14.54 7.70
CA GLN A 216 -4.79 -14.66 9.14
C GLN A 216 -4.81 -13.29 9.86
N ASP A 217 -4.89 -12.19 9.11
CA ASP A 217 -5.01 -10.83 9.67
C ASP A 217 -5.82 -9.92 8.74
N ASP A 218 -5.69 -8.60 8.83
CA ASP A 218 -6.53 -7.66 8.07
C ASP A 218 -6.48 -7.93 6.56
N CYS A 219 -7.64 -7.96 5.91
CA CYS A 219 -7.71 -7.99 4.46
C CYS A 219 -7.27 -6.64 3.90
N VAL A 220 -7.68 -5.56 4.56
CA VAL A 220 -7.16 -4.21 4.33
C VAL A 220 -7.04 -3.52 5.67
N ALA A 221 -5.91 -2.86 5.92
CA ALA A 221 -5.69 -1.98 7.07
C ALA A 221 -5.29 -0.59 6.58
N VAL A 222 -6.22 0.36 6.65
CA VAL A 222 -5.94 1.77 6.32
C VAL A 222 -5.50 2.53 7.57
N ASN A 223 -4.19 2.60 7.80
CA ASN A 223 -3.60 3.29 8.94
C ASN A 223 -3.67 4.83 8.78
N SER A 224 -3.44 5.31 7.54
CA SER A 224 -3.57 6.70 7.13
C SER A 224 -3.65 6.82 5.61
N GLY A 225 -4.19 7.93 5.11
CA GLY A 225 -4.28 8.22 3.68
C GLY A 225 -5.61 8.84 3.27
N LYS A 226 -5.70 9.19 1.98
CA LYS A 226 -6.85 9.88 1.41
C LYS A 226 -7.31 9.28 0.08
N ASN A 227 -8.59 9.34 -0.23
CA ASN A 227 -9.13 8.88 -1.53
C ASN A 227 -8.73 7.41 -1.82
N ILE A 228 -9.10 6.52 -0.90
CA ILE A 228 -8.77 5.10 -1.00
C ILE A 228 -10.06 4.33 -1.31
N ILE A 229 -10.02 3.45 -2.31
CA ILE A 229 -11.14 2.62 -2.71
C ILE A 229 -10.69 1.16 -2.68
N PHE A 230 -11.42 0.32 -1.97
CA PHE A 230 -11.34 -1.13 -2.07
C PHE A 230 -12.71 -1.63 -2.54
N GLN A 231 -12.76 -2.33 -3.66
CA GLN A 231 -14.03 -2.75 -4.24
C GLN A 231 -13.99 -4.13 -4.89
N ASN A 232 -15.16 -4.78 -4.92
CA ASN A 232 -15.34 -6.11 -5.52
C ASN A 232 -14.39 -7.16 -4.93
N GLY A 233 -14.02 -7.01 -3.65
CA GLY A 233 -13.06 -7.89 -2.99
C GLY A 233 -13.71 -9.09 -2.32
N TYR A 234 -12.92 -10.15 -2.19
CA TYR A 234 -13.26 -11.36 -1.43
C TYR A 234 -12.19 -11.57 -0.35
N CYS A 235 -12.60 -11.51 0.92
CA CYS A 235 -11.73 -11.63 2.08
C CYS A 235 -12.12 -12.85 2.91
N HIS A 236 -11.21 -13.80 3.10
CA HIS A 236 -11.46 -15.05 3.83
C HIS A 236 -10.40 -15.33 4.88
N GLY A 237 -10.83 -15.75 6.08
CA GLY A 237 -9.94 -16.24 7.15
C GLY A 237 -9.47 -15.16 8.12
N GLY A 238 -9.16 -13.97 7.59
CA GLY A 238 -8.47 -12.91 8.32
C GLY A 238 -9.32 -12.08 9.29
N HIS A 239 -8.98 -10.79 9.41
CA HIS A 239 -9.58 -9.87 10.39
C HIS A 239 -10.49 -8.79 9.79
N GLY A 240 -10.86 -8.93 8.52
CA GLY A 240 -11.88 -8.12 7.86
C GLY A 240 -11.35 -6.88 7.17
N LEU A 241 -12.25 -5.92 6.95
CA LEU A 241 -11.98 -4.63 6.29
C LEU A 241 -11.82 -3.55 7.36
N SER A 242 -10.58 -3.14 7.59
CA SER A 242 -10.20 -2.30 8.72
C SER A 242 -9.79 -0.89 8.29
N ILE A 243 -10.40 0.11 8.92
CA ILE A 243 -9.72 1.40 9.14
C ILE A 243 -8.88 1.27 10.41
N GLY A 244 -7.60 1.57 10.29
CA GLY A 244 -6.67 1.68 11.39
C GLY A 244 -5.70 0.50 11.57
N SER A 245 -4.91 0.47 12.65
CA SER A 245 -5.07 1.39 13.77
C SER A 245 -4.67 2.81 13.39
N VAL A 246 -5.54 3.79 13.62
CA VAL A 246 -5.25 5.21 13.37
C VAL A 246 -4.75 5.82 14.67
N GLY A 247 -3.69 6.63 14.63
CA GLY A 247 -3.10 7.23 15.83
C GLY A 247 -1.70 6.68 16.15
N GLY A 248 -0.92 7.46 16.89
CA GLY A 248 0.42 7.07 17.36
C GLY A 248 1.49 6.98 16.25
N ARG A 249 1.23 7.53 15.07
CA ARG A 249 2.15 7.56 13.92
C ARG A 249 2.44 9.00 13.50
N SER A 250 3.35 9.19 12.55
CA SER A 250 3.62 10.50 11.94
C SER A 250 2.43 11.05 11.14
N ASP A 251 1.60 10.16 10.59
CA ASP A 251 0.37 10.50 9.88
C ASP A 251 -0.79 9.68 10.47
N ASN A 252 -1.77 10.40 11.01
CA ASN A 252 -2.95 9.85 11.70
C ASN A 252 -4.25 10.32 11.05
N ILE A 253 -4.22 10.63 9.76
CA ILE A 253 -5.37 11.15 9.02
C ILE A 253 -5.85 10.08 8.04
N VAL A 254 -7.12 9.69 8.18
CA VAL A 254 -7.88 8.92 7.21
C VAL A 254 -9.01 9.79 6.70
N ASP A 255 -9.06 10.04 5.39
CA ASP A 255 -10.09 10.90 4.78
C ASP A 255 -10.57 10.32 3.44
N ASN A 256 -11.89 10.18 3.25
CA ASN A 256 -12.48 9.67 2.00
C ASN A 256 -11.98 8.25 1.64
N VAL A 257 -12.42 7.26 2.42
CA VAL A 257 -12.14 5.83 2.18
C VAL A 257 -13.43 5.09 1.89
N GLN A 258 -13.42 4.23 0.88
CA GLN A 258 -14.59 3.49 0.44
C GLN A 258 -14.30 1.99 0.34
N PHE A 259 -15.10 1.19 1.02
CA PHE A 259 -15.17 -0.26 0.86
C PHE A 259 -16.49 -0.60 0.19
N LEU A 260 -16.44 -1.16 -1.01
CA LEU A 260 -17.62 -1.31 -1.87
C LEU A 260 -17.79 -2.75 -2.37
N ASN A 261 -19.02 -3.24 -2.43
CA ASN A 261 -19.40 -4.47 -3.14
C ASN A 261 -18.52 -5.68 -2.81
N SER A 262 -18.18 -5.87 -1.54
CA SER A 262 -17.18 -6.86 -1.11
C SER A 262 -17.77 -7.89 -0.16
N GLU A 263 -17.16 -9.07 -0.15
CA GLU A 263 -17.50 -10.17 0.75
C GLU A 263 -16.40 -10.37 1.79
N VAL A 264 -16.81 -10.51 3.05
CA VAL A 264 -15.95 -10.94 4.15
C VAL A 264 -16.53 -12.22 4.74
N THR A 265 -15.77 -13.31 4.70
CA THR A 265 -16.24 -14.61 5.16
C THR A 265 -15.23 -15.34 6.02
N ASN A 266 -15.71 -16.14 6.97
CA ASN A 266 -14.86 -16.95 7.85
C ASN A 266 -13.73 -16.15 8.53
N SER A 267 -14.03 -14.91 8.91
CA SER A 267 -13.07 -13.94 9.43
C SER A 267 -13.37 -13.62 10.88
N ALA A 268 -12.37 -13.16 11.64
CA ALA A 268 -12.59 -12.68 13.00
C ALA A 268 -13.58 -11.52 13.04
N ASN A 269 -13.41 -10.53 12.16
CA ASN A 269 -14.30 -9.39 12.06
C ASN A 269 -14.79 -9.20 10.63
N GLY A 270 -15.95 -8.56 10.48
CA GLY A 270 -16.46 -8.11 9.18
C GLY A 270 -15.94 -6.72 8.82
N ILE A 271 -16.59 -5.70 9.38
CA ILE A 271 -16.23 -4.29 9.26
C ILE A 271 -15.55 -3.85 10.54
N ARG A 272 -14.41 -3.15 10.44
CA ARG A 272 -13.67 -2.67 11.61
C ARG A 272 -13.17 -1.22 11.46
N VAL A 273 -13.29 -0.43 12.52
CA VAL A 273 -12.66 0.88 12.67
C VAL A 273 -12.00 0.92 14.04
N LYS A 274 -10.67 0.95 14.07
CA LYS A 274 -9.85 0.95 15.29
C LYS A 274 -9.02 2.22 15.39
N THR A 275 -9.29 3.07 16.38
CA THR A 275 -8.46 4.25 16.68
C THR A 275 -7.74 4.08 18.00
N MET A 276 -6.44 4.39 18.03
CA MET A 276 -5.57 4.22 19.19
C MET A 276 -6.01 5.13 20.34
N LYS A 277 -6.22 4.57 21.53
CA LYS A 277 -6.51 5.36 22.75
C LYS A 277 -5.39 6.36 23.04
N ASN A 278 -5.73 7.51 23.62
CA ASN A 278 -4.77 8.55 24.04
C ASN A 278 -3.89 9.10 22.90
N THR A 279 -4.38 9.08 21.66
CA THR A 279 -3.67 9.67 20.52
C THR A 279 -4.58 10.63 19.74
N THR A 280 -4.00 11.36 18.79
CA THR A 280 -4.68 12.41 18.02
C THR A 280 -4.63 12.15 16.52
N GLY A 281 -5.61 12.71 15.79
CA GLY A 281 -5.72 12.61 14.34
C GLY A 281 -7.17 12.72 13.89
N LYS A 282 -7.56 12.01 12.82
CA LYS A 282 -8.95 12.01 12.33
C LYS A 282 -9.27 10.80 11.46
N VAL A 283 -10.49 10.28 11.61
CA VAL A 283 -11.13 9.38 10.64
C VAL A 283 -12.37 10.09 10.08
N ASN A 284 -12.38 10.38 8.78
CA ASN A 284 -13.45 11.16 8.17
C ASN A 284 -13.87 10.62 6.80
N LYS A 285 -15.17 10.70 6.50
CA LYS A 285 -15.74 10.29 5.19
C LYS A 285 -15.37 8.85 4.84
N VAL A 286 -15.60 7.92 5.77
CA VAL A 286 -15.44 6.49 5.51
C VAL A 286 -16.78 5.92 5.09
N THR A 287 -16.81 5.12 4.02
CA THR A 287 -18.01 4.46 3.52
C THR A 287 -17.79 2.96 3.41
N TYR A 288 -18.69 2.19 4.01
CA TYR A 288 -18.87 0.77 3.73
C TYR A 288 -20.22 0.61 3.02
N SER A 289 -20.23 0.09 1.79
CA SER A 289 -21.45 -0.05 1.00
C SER A 289 -21.52 -1.39 0.30
N ASN A 290 -22.68 -2.05 0.36
CA ASN A 290 -22.93 -3.36 -0.25
C ASN A 290 -21.92 -4.42 0.22
N ILE A 291 -21.71 -4.52 1.53
CA ILE A 291 -20.81 -5.51 2.13
C ILE A 291 -21.61 -6.73 2.56
N THR A 292 -21.15 -7.92 2.17
CA THR A 292 -21.72 -9.20 2.61
C THR A 292 -20.82 -9.84 3.66
N LEU A 293 -21.40 -10.24 4.77
CA LEU A 293 -20.71 -10.84 5.92
C LEU A 293 -21.24 -12.26 6.16
N SER A 294 -20.35 -13.24 6.28
CA SER A 294 -20.73 -14.62 6.62
C SER A 294 -19.69 -15.32 7.50
N LYS A 295 -20.14 -16.20 8.41
CA LYS A 295 -19.27 -16.97 9.32
C LYS A 295 -18.27 -16.11 10.12
N ILE A 296 -18.68 -14.92 10.54
CA ILE A 296 -17.84 -13.97 11.28
C ILE A 296 -17.70 -14.41 12.74
N LYS A 297 -16.47 -14.53 13.24
CA LYS A 297 -16.18 -15.21 14.52
C LYS A 297 -16.32 -14.33 15.76
N LYS A 298 -15.85 -13.08 15.70
CA LYS A 298 -15.81 -12.16 16.85
C LYS A 298 -16.81 -11.04 16.71
N TYR A 299 -16.66 -10.15 15.72
CA TYR A 299 -17.50 -8.96 15.58
C TYR A 299 -17.96 -8.76 14.14
N GLY A 300 -19.27 -8.77 13.89
CA GLY A 300 -19.81 -8.42 12.58
C GLY A 300 -19.40 -7.00 12.17
N ILE A 301 -19.67 -6.03 13.05
CA ILE A 301 -19.19 -4.64 12.95
C ILE A 301 -18.52 -4.26 14.27
N LEU A 302 -17.29 -3.74 14.21
CA LEU A 302 -16.54 -3.23 15.36
C LEU A 302 -16.05 -1.80 15.09
N ILE A 303 -16.49 -0.84 15.90
CA ILE A 303 -16.05 0.56 15.82
C ILE A 303 -15.61 0.97 17.22
N GLU A 304 -14.32 1.26 17.39
CA GLU A 304 -13.74 1.47 18.72
C GLU A 304 -12.72 2.60 18.78
N GLN A 305 -12.69 3.27 19.94
CA GLN A 305 -11.72 4.34 20.26
C GLN A 305 -10.88 4.06 21.52
N ASN A 306 -10.84 2.80 21.93
CA ASN A 306 -10.05 2.27 23.05
C ASN A 306 -9.00 1.23 22.60
N TYR A 307 -8.66 1.17 21.31
CA TYR A 307 -7.68 0.21 20.80
C TYR A 307 -6.27 0.55 21.32
N ASP A 308 -5.50 -0.45 21.76
CA ASP A 308 -4.09 -0.29 22.16
C ASP A 308 -3.19 -1.47 21.78
N GLY A 309 -3.63 -2.28 20.83
CA GLY A 309 -3.02 -3.55 20.46
C GLY A 309 -3.96 -4.73 20.70
N GLY A 310 -4.99 -4.55 21.52
CA GLY A 310 -6.16 -5.43 21.62
C GLY A 310 -7.47 -4.68 21.36
N ASP A 311 -8.47 -5.38 20.84
CA ASP A 311 -9.82 -4.85 20.61
C ASP A 311 -10.52 -4.59 21.97
N LEU A 312 -11.17 -3.44 22.11
CA LEU A 312 -12.04 -3.04 23.23
C LEU A 312 -11.36 -2.95 24.62
N HIS A 313 -10.11 -2.48 24.68
CA HIS A 313 -9.32 -2.44 25.92
C HIS A 313 -9.33 -1.09 26.67
N GLY A 314 -10.04 -1.06 27.81
CA GLY A 314 -10.14 0.11 28.70
C GLY A 314 -11.09 1.19 28.17
N GLU A 315 -10.99 2.40 28.72
CA GLU A 315 -11.92 3.49 28.40
C GLU A 315 -11.61 4.16 27.04
N PRO A 316 -12.63 4.46 26.22
CA PRO A 316 -12.43 5.12 24.93
C PRO A 316 -12.11 6.61 25.09
N THR A 317 -11.22 7.09 24.22
CA THR A 317 -10.81 8.50 24.20
C THR A 317 -11.35 9.24 22.97
N SER A 318 -11.40 10.58 23.04
CA SER A 318 -12.01 11.40 21.97
C SER A 318 -11.01 12.15 21.08
N GLY A 319 -9.70 11.93 21.26
CA GLY A 319 -8.64 12.64 20.51
C GLY A 319 -8.60 12.35 19.01
N LEU A 320 -9.27 11.28 18.57
CA LEU A 320 -9.35 10.80 17.19
C LEU A 320 -10.80 10.72 16.72
N PRO A 321 -11.44 11.84 16.34
CA PRO A 321 -12.84 11.82 15.96
C PRO A 321 -13.10 10.97 14.71
N ILE A 322 -14.18 10.19 14.75
CA ILE A 322 -14.77 9.42 13.66
C ILE A 322 -16.01 10.17 13.17
N THR A 323 -15.91 10.80 12.00
CA THR A 323 -16.97 11.65 11.43
C THR A 323 -17.34 11.26 10.01
N ALA A 324 -18.56 11.59 9.59
CA ALA A 324 -19.07 11.30 8.25
C ALA A 324 -18.91 9.82 7.85
N LEU A 325 -19.06 8.91 8.82
CA LEU A 325 -19.08 7.47 8.57
C LEU A 325 -20.42 7.09 7.91
N THR A 326 -20.35 6.28 6.86
CA THR A 326 -21.51 5.71 6.16
C THR A 326 -21.43 4.19 6.19
N LEU A 327 -22.48 3.54 6.71
CA LEU A 327 -22.73 2.12 6.50
C LEU A 327 -24.06 1.99 5.73
N LYS A 328 -24.00 1.35 4.56
CA LYS A 328 -25.15 1.19 3.68
C LYS A 328 -25.22 -0.23 3.11
N ASN A 329 -26.39 -0.84 3.15
CA ASN A 329 -26.64 -2.17 2.57
C ASN A 329 -25.64 -3.23 3.06
N ILE A 330 -25.52 -3.36 4.39
CA ILE A 330 -24.67 -4.38 5.00
C ILE A 330 -25.50 -5.64 5.22
N LYS A 331 -25.15 -6.71 4.52
CA LYS A 331 -25.87 -7.98 4.51
C LYS A 331 -25.11 -9.02 5.34
N GLY A 332 -25.64 -9.38 6.50
CA GLY A 332 -25.04 -10.34 7.42
C GLY A 332 -26.08 -11.03 8.29
N LYS A 333 -27.28 -11.29 7.73
CA LYS A 333 -28.32 -12.07 8.42
C LYS A 333 -27.79 -13.47 8.72
N ASN A 334 -27.75 -13.85 10.00
CA ASN A 334 -27.13 -15.08 10.49
C ASN A 334 -25.65 -15.23 10.04
N GLY A 335 -25.01 -14.09 9.76
CA GLY A 335 -23.64 -14.03 9.26
C GLY A 335 -22.59 -14.01 10.37
N VAL A 336 -22.99 -13.79 11.63
CA VAL A 336 -22.09 -13.82 12.79
C VAL A 336 -22.31 -15.10 13.57
N ASP A 337 -21.22 -15.77 13.95
CA ASP A 337 -21.25 -16.98 14.77
C ASP A 337 -21.93 -16.70 16.12
N ALA A 338 -22.63 -17.69 16.68
CA ALA A 338 -23.44 -17.54 17.89
C ALA A 338 -22.64 -17.02 19.12
N LYS A 339 -21.34 -17.34 19.20
CA LYS A 339 -20.43 -16.85 20.26
C LYS A 339 -19.91 -15.44 20.00
N GLY A 340 -19.99 -14.95 18.77
CA GLY A 340 -19.59 -13.60 18.38
C GLY A 340 -20.64 -12.55 18.78
N LYS A 341 -20.34 -11.31 18.43
CA LYS A 341 -21.16 -10.14 18.66
C LYS A 341 -21.54 -9.50 17.34
N ASN A 342 -22.81 -9.16 17.18
CA ASN A 342 -23.31 -8.59 15.93
C ASN A 342 -22.62 -7.25 15.64
N ILE A 343 -22.73 -6.32 16.59
CA ILE A 343 -22.27 -4.94 16.46
C ILE A 343 -21.73 -4.50 17.81
N ALA A 344 -20.53 -3.92 17.81
CA ALA A 344 -19.90 -3.28 18.96
C ALA A 344 -19.41 -1.89 18.57
N ILE A 345 -19.93 -0.86 19.25
CA ILE A 345 -19.58 0.55 19.03
C ILE A 345 -19.17 1.14 20.38
N VAL A 346 -17.88 1.45 20.54
CA VAL A 346 -17.30 1.99 21.77
C VAL A 346 -16.55 3.27 21.45
N CYS A 347 -17.27 4.38 21.54
CA CYS A 347 -16.76 5.71 21.22
C CYS A 347 -16.48 6.52 22.49
N GLY A 348 -15.50 7.43 22.42
CA GLY A 348 -15.33 8.47 23.43
C GLY A 348 -16.49 9.46 23.39
N LYS A 349 -16.71 10.20 24.48
CA LYS A 349 -17.86 11.11 24.67
C LYS A 349 -18.14 12.04 23.48
N THR A 350 -17.11 12.55 22.81
CA THR A 350 -17.23 13.41 21.63
C THR A 350 -16.57 12.81 20.38
N GLY A 351 -16.16 11.55 20.47
CA GLY A 351 -15.30 10.88 19.51
C GLY A 351 -16.03 10.33 18.29
N CYS A 352 -17.32 10.03 18.36
CA CYS A 352 -18.13 9.64 17.21
C CYS A 352 -19.29 10.63 17.02
N LYS A 353 -19.33 11.31 15.87
CA LYS A 353 -20.35 12.33 15.60
C LYS A 353 -20.58 12.53 14.12
N ASN A 354 -21.73 13.07 13.76
CA ASN A 354 -22.08 13.42 12.37
C ASN A 354 -21.84 12.27 11.40
N TRP A 355 -22.22 11.05 11.77
CA TRP A 355 -22.25 9.94 10.83
C TRP A 355 -23.29 10.25 9.75
N THR A 356 -22.96 9.93 8.50
CA THR A 356 -23.74 10.39 7.35
C THR A 356 -24.93 9.48 7.10
N ALA A 357 -24.75 8.16 7.21
CA ALA A 357 -25.85 7.21 7.06
C ALA A 357 -25.58 5.88 7.74
N TRP A 358 -26.65 5.28 8.23
CA TRP A 358 -26.70 3.91 8.74
C TRP A 358 -27.99 3.28 8.22
N SER A 359 -27.93 2.66 7.05
CA SER A 359 -29.12 2.24 6.29
C SER A 359 -29.00 0.81 5.79
N ASN A 360 -30.06 0.03 5.94
CA ASN A 360 -30.10 -1.38 5.55
C ASN A 360 -28.91 -2.18 6.12
N VAL A 361 -28.62 -1.99 7.41
CA VAL A 361 -27.59 -2.73 8.13
C VAL A 361 -28.26 -3.90 8.83
N GLN A 362 -28.07 -5.11 8.30
CA GLN A 362 -28.62 -6.35 8.87
C GLN A 362 -27.48 -7.28 9.25
N VAL A 363 -27.04 -7.22 10.51
CA VAL A 363 -25.98 -8.08 11.04
C VAL A 363 -26.54 -8.85 12.24
N THR A 364 -26.75 -10.15 12.07
CA THR A 364 -27.39 -11.02 13.07
C THR A 364 -26.70 -12.38 13.14
N GLY A 365 -27.13 -13.21 14.10
CA GLY A 365 -26.61 -14.56 14.34
C GLY A 365 -25.85 -14.66 15.66
N GLY A 366 -25.01 -13.67 15.94
CA GLY A 366 -24.31 -13.52 17.22
C GLY A 366 -25.17 -12.82 18.28
N GLY A 367 -24.59 -12.65 19.47
CA GLY A 367 -25.21 -11.92 20.57
C GLY A 367 -25.12 -10.40 20.39
N LYS A 368 -25.90 -9.65 21.19
CA LYS A 368 -25.71 -8.21 21.35
C LYS A 368 -24.44 -7.92 22.16
N TYR A 369 -23.74 -6.84 21.83
CA TYR A 369 -22.67 -6.31 22.67
C TYR A 369 -23.26 -5.32 23.68
N GLY A 370 -23.34 -5.71 24.95
CA GLY A 370 -24.04 -4.95 25.99
C GLY A 370 -23.31 -3.70 26.48
N SER A 371 -22.07 -3.46 26.04
CA SER A 371 -21.21 -2.40 26.54
C SER A 371 -20.89 -1.36 25.46
N CYS A 372 -21.79 -1.16 24.50
CA CYS A 372 -21.65 -0.05 23.55
C CYS A 372 -21.68 1.29 24.28
N GLN A 373 -20.87 2.25 23.83
CA GLN A 373 -20.70 3.55 24.48
C GLN A 373 -20.75 4.67 23.46
N ASN A 374 -21.47 5.75 23.80
CA ASN A 374 -21.57 6.99 23.00
C ASN A 374 -21.90 6.72 21.51
N VAL A 375 -22.83 5.79 21.28
CA VAL A 375 -23.29 5.40 19.94
C VAL A 375 -24.03 6.59 19.31
N PRO A 376 -23.67 7.04 18.08
CA PRO A 376 -24.42 8.07 17.39
C PRO A 376 -25.88 7.66 17.18
N SER A 377 -26.82 8.60 17.32
CA SER A 377 -28.27 8.34 17.33
C SER A 377 -28.82 7.62 16.10
N ILE A 378 -28.14 7.70 14.96
CA ILE A 378 -28.54 7.02 13.72
C ILE A 378 -28.15 5.53 13.69
N ALA A 379 -27.26 5.09 14.58
CA ALA A 379 -26.72 3.74 14.62
C ALA A 379 -27.26 2.96 15.83
N SER A 380 -27.09 1.64 15.80
CA SER A 380 -27.48 0.76 16.90
C SER A 380 -26.54 -0.42 17.07
N CYS A 381 -26.47 -0.88 18.32
CA CYS A 381 -26.06 -2.22 18.71
C CYS A 381 -27.32 -3.01 19.12
#